data_AF-A0A183BPD1-F1
#
_entry.id   AF-A0A183BPD1-F1
#
_cell.length_a   1.000
_cell.length_b   1.000
_cell.length_c   1.000
_cell.angle_alpha   90.00
_cell.angle_beta   90.00
_cell.angle_gamma   90.00
#
_symmetry.space_group_name_H-M   'P 1'
#
loop_
_entity.id
_entity.type
_entity.pdbx_description
1 polymer ?
#
loop_
_entity_poly.entity_id
_entity_poly.type
_entity_poly.pdbx_seq_one_letter_code
_entity_poly.pdbx_strand_id
1 'polypeptide(L)'
;MSTQVHQNAGEFVITFPRSYHAGFNEGLNCAEAVNFAPPDWLKMGRLCLENYASVGRNCVFSHEELVMKMVFVAHKMSIGMCLATLDELSWIVGRETDFRRRLSAAGVQASVYCRFEDIPDDERSCAVCRTTLFCSGLCCQHEGRMIPLHARGPCPYSINLPQQCIQVVFNKASLTFTTRDLIKYNDRLLQSENEILQKSNLVLDQLIASIREYIPALYKCAELVSLFDYYAALACYCSRVQTVRPSFGKELSIVQGRHPILDYRKDVVPNNTFASHAESRFAVIAGPNMAGKSTYMVI
;
A
#
# COMPACT_ATOMS: atom_id res chain seq x y z
N MET A 1 20.29 -6.88 -4.38
CA MET A 1 20.81 -5.76 -3.58
C MET A 1 19.64 -5.16 -2.84
N SER A 2 19.68 -5.12 -1.51
CA SER A 2 18.65 -4.46 -0.68
C SER A 2 19.14 -3.06 -0.31
N THR A 3 18.32 -2.04 -0.54
CA THR A 3 18.61 -0.64 -0.21
C THR A 3 17.79 -0.24 1.02
N GLN A 4 18.39 0.50 1.94
CA GLN A 4 17.75 1.00 3.16
C GLN A 4 17.84 2.52 3.21
N VAL A 5 16.80 3.19 3.72
CA VAL A 5 16.72 4.65 3.87
C VAL A 5 16.08 4.99 5.20
N HIS A 6 16.66 5.95 5.92
CA HIS A 6 16.04 6.53 7.12
C HIS A 6 15.35 7.83 6.71
N GLN A 7 14.01 7.86 6.78
CA GLN A 7 13.21 9.01 6.36
C GLN A 7 13.01 9.99 7.53
N ASN A 8 13.63 11.16 7.45
CA ASN A 8 13.43 12.24 8.41
C ASN A 8 12.23 13.12 8.04
N ALA A 9 11.76 13.92 9.00
CA ALA A 9 10.68 14.89 8.76
C ALA A 9 11.06 15.85 7.62
N GLY A 10 10.16 15.98 6.62
CA GLY A 10 10.37 16.81 5.42
C GLY A 10 10.99 16.09 4.22
N GLU A 11 11.35 14.80 4.34
CA GLU A 11 11.89 14.01 3.23
C GLU A 11 10.79 13.25 2.46
N PHE A 12 10.93 13.14 1.13
CA PHE A 12 10.05 12.32 0.28
C PHE A 12 10.75 11.05 -0.19
N VAL A 13 10.05 9.92 -0.04
CA VAL A 13 10.44 8.61 -0.58
C VAL A 13 9.56 8.29 -1.80
N ILE A 14 10.18 7.88 -2.92
CA ILE A 14 9.46 7.45 -4.14
C ILE A 14 9.67 5.95 -4.35
N THR A 15 8.57 5.21 -4.54
CA THR A 15 8.58 3.78 -4.83
C THR A 15 8.22 3.53 -6.30
N PHE A 16 9.13 2.90 -7.04
CA PHE A 16 8.92 2.59 -8.46
C PHE A 16 8.03 1.35 -8.64
N PRO A 17 7.32 1.22 -9.78
CA PRO A 17 6.44 0.08 -10.05
C PRO A 17 7.12 -1.27 -9.80
N ARG A 18 6.43 -2.16 -9.08
CA ARG A 18 6.91 -3.50 -8.66
C ARG A 18 8.14 -3.51 -7.72
N SER A 19 8.51 -2.38 -7.11
CA SER A 19 9.58 -2.34 -6.09
C SER A 19 9.03 -2.72 -4.71
N TYR A 20 9.39 -3.91 -4.22
CA TYR A 20 9.06 -4.34 -2.86
C TYR A 20 9.79 -3.45 -1.84
N HIS A 21 9.07 -3.03 -0.81
CA HIS A 21 9.60 -2.22 0.28
C HIS A 21 8.91 -2.60 1.60
N ALA A 22 9.63 -2.41 2.69
CA ALA A 22 9.16 -2.55 4.06
C ALA A 22 9.89 -1.52 4.92
N GLY A 23 9.30 -1.12 6.04
CA GLY A 23 9.89 -0.14 6.95
C GLY A 23 9.26 -0.20 8.33
N PHE A 24 9.89 0.46 9.29
CA PHE A 24 9.39 0.69 10.64
C PHE A 24 9.71 2.14 11.04
N ASN A 25 8.98 2.68 12.02
CA ASN A 25 9.21 4.04 12.52
C ASN A 25 10.15 4.00 13.73
N GLU A 26 11.13 4.89 13.78
CA GLU A 26 12.04 5.02 14.94
C GLU A 26 11.43 5.81 16.10
N GLY A 27 10.35 6.56 15.87
CA GLY A 27 9.66 7.36 16.88
C GLY A 27 8.31 7.88 16.40
N LEU A 28 7.69 8.75 17.20
CA LEU A 28 6.42 9.38 16.86
C LEU A 28 6.60 10.30 15.64
N ASN A 29 5.82 10.05 14.58
CA ASN A 29 5.85 10.85 13.36
C ASN A 29 4.44 10.94 12.71
N CYS A 30 4.34 11.76 11.66
CA CYS A 30 3.17 11.86 10.78
C CYS A 30 3.67 11.89 9.33
N ALA A 31 3.10 11.03 8.48
CA ALA A 31 3.49 10.91 7.08
C ALA A 31 2.24 10.79 6.18
N GLU A 32 2.37 11.26 4.94
CA GLU A 32 1.34 11.16 3.90
C GLU A 32 1.92 10.46 2.67
N ALA A 33 1.12 9.64 1.98
CA ALA A 33 1.53 8.89 0.81
C ALA A 33 0.42 8.86 -0.26
N VAL A 34 0.83 8.93 -1.53
CA VAL A 34 -0.08 8.88 -2.68
C VAL A 34 0.51 8.03 -3.81
N ASN A 35 -0.35 7.28 -4.50
CA ASN A 35 0.02 6.55 -5.72
C ASN A 35 -0.13 7.46 -6.94
N PHE A 36 0.79 7.36 -7.91
CA PHE A 36 0.72 8.11 -9.16
C PHE A 36 1.10 7.23 -10.36
N ALA A 37 0.66 7.61 -11.56
CA ALA A 37 0.80 6.84 -12.79
C ALA A 37 1.29 7.72 -13.96
N PRO A 38 2.62 7.81 -14.18
CA PRO A 38 3.17 8.54 -15.33
C PRO A 38 2.95 7.77 -16.66
N PRO A 39 3.20 8.36 -17.85
CA PRO A 39 2.93 7.70 -19.13
C PRO A 39 3.56 6.30 -19.29
N ASP A 40 4.80 6.14 -18.82
CA ASP A 40 5.56 4.89 -18.80
C ASP A 40 4.93 3.80 -17.90
N TRP A 41 4.07 4.19 -16.97
CA TRP A 41 3.34 3.24 -16.13
C TRP A 41 2.25 2.49 -16.90
N LEU A 42 1.64 3.04 -17.96
CA LEU A 42 0.47 2.41 -18.60
C LEU A 42 0.74 0.97 -19.03
N LYS A 43 1.83 0.75 -19.76
CA LYS A 43 2.30 -0.60 -20.16
C LYS A 43 2.54 -1.51 -18.95
N MET A 44 3.12 -0.98 -17.88
CA MET A 44 3.37 -1.73 -16.64
C MET A 44 2.07 -2.09 -15.93
N GLY A 45 1.07 -1.20 -15.97
CA GLY A 45 -0.27 -1.41 -15.45
C GLY A 45 -0.94 -2.60 -16.12
N ARG A 46 -0.93 -2.65 -17.46
CA ARG A 46 -1.41 -3.81 -18.22
C ARG A 46 -0.71 -5.12 -17.84
N LEU A 47 0.63 -5.13 -17.84
CA LEU A 47 1.42 -6.32 -17.46
C LEU A 47 1.16 -6.75 -16.01
N CYS A 48 0.84 -5.81 -15.12
CA CYS A 48 0.42 -6.09 -13.76
C CYS A 48 -0.92 -6.84 -13.72
N LEU A 49 -1.90 -6.41 -14.52
CA LEU A 49 -3.20 -7.07 -14.59
C LEU A 49 -3.12 -8.47 -15.21
N GLU A 50 -2.26 -8.68 -16.21
CA GLU A 50 -1.98 -10.02 -16.74
C GLU A 50 -1.43 -10.95 -15.65
N ASN A 51 -0.56 -10.44 -14.78
CA ASN A 51 -0.06 -11.19 -13.63
C ASN A 51 -1.12 -11.40 -12.54
N TYR A 52 -2.01 -10.43 -12.31
CA TYR A 52 -3.12 -10.61 -11.36
C TYR A 52 -4.07 -11.69 -11.84
N ALA A 53 -4.33 -11.73 -13.15
CA ALA A 53 -5.17 -12.74 -13.77
C ALA A 53 -4.59 -14.16 -13.58
N SER A 54 -3.28 -14.34 -13.66
CA SER A 54 -2.65 -15.66 -13.50
C SER A 54 -2.69 -16.20 -12.07
N VAL A 55 -2.83 -15.33 -11.07
CA VAL A 55 -2.93 -15.70 -9.65
C VAL A 55 -4.34 -15.53 -9.07
N GLY A 56 -5.33 -15.15 -9.90
CA GLY A 56 -6.72 -14.95 -9.47
C GLY A 56 -6.90 -13.79 -8.47
N ARG A 57 -6.10 -12.72 -8.58
CA ARG A 57 -6.20 -11.53 -7.72
C ARG A 57 -7.20 -10.52 -8.27
N ASN A 58 -8.06 -9.96 -7.40
CA ASN A 58 -8.99 -8.90 -7.78
C ASN A 58 -8.26 -7.63 -8.23
N CYS A 59 -8.81 -6.97 -9.25
CA CYS A 59 -8.33 -5.68 -9.73
C CYS A 59 -9.00 -4.55 -8.94
N VAL A 60 -8.29 -3.43 -8.74
CA VAL A 60 -8.86 -2.23 -8.09
C VAL A 60 -9.67 -1.38 -9.08
N PHE A 61 -9.35 -1.50 -10.38
CA PHE A 61 -10.07 -0.86 -11.48
C PHE A 61 -9.76 -1.59 -12.80
N SER A 62 -10.53 -1.28 -13.85
CA SER A 62 -10.28 -1.77 -15.22
C SER A 62 -9.27 -0.88 -15.96
N HIS A 63 -8.14 -1.47 -16.38
CA HIS A 63 -7.14 -0.75 -17.18
C HIS A 63 -7.66 -0.39 -18.58
N GLU A 64 -8.50 -1.25 -19.17
CA GLU A 64 -9.15 -0.98 -20.46
C GLU A 64 -10.10 0.22 -20.36
N GLU A 65 -10.88 0.28 -19.28
CA GLU A 65 -11.75 1.43 -19.01
C GLU A 65 -10.95 2.71 -18.88
N LEU A 66 -9.84 2.68 -18.14
CA LEU A 66 -8.93 3.82 -18.00
C LEU A 66 -8.42 4.30 -19.37
N VAL A 67 -7.86 3.40 -20.19
CA VAL A 67 -7.31 3.74 -21.51
C VAL A 67 -8.41 4.33 -22.41
N MET A 68 -9.60 3.73 -22.42
CA MET A 68 -10.73 4.23 -23.22
C MET A 68 -11.18 5.62 -22.75
N LYS A 69 -11.27 5.86 -21.44
CA LYS A 69 -11.56 7.19 -20.87
C LYS A 69 -10.50 8.22 -21.24
N MET A 70 -9.22 7.83 -21.25
CA MET A 70 -8.11 8.70 -21.68
C MET A 70 -8.25 9.11 -23.15
N VAL A 71 -8.63 8.20 -24.04
CA VAL A 71 -8.89 8.50 -25.46
C VAL A 71 -9.93 9.60 -25.62
N PHE A 72 -11.04 9.56 -24.86
CA PHE A 72 -12.08 10.59 -24.91
C PHE A 72 -11.60 11.98 -24.47
N VAL A 73 -10.55 12.06 -23.65
CA VAL A 73 -9.97 13.32 -23.15
C VAL A 73 -8.58 13.62 -23.72
N ALA A 74 -8.20 12.97 -24.83
CA ALA A 74 -6.85 13.09 -25.41
C ALA A 74 -6.42 14.53 -25.72
N HIS A 75 -7.37 15.41 -26.09
CA HIS A 75 -7.11 16.83 -26.32
C HIS A 75 -6.64 17.60 -25.07
N LYS A 76 -6.80 17.04 -23.86
CA LYS A 76 -6.36 17.63 -22.59
C LYS A 76 -5.07 17.02 -22.05
N MET A 77 -4.52 16.02 -22.73
CA MET A 77 -3.35 15.26 -22.24
C MET A 77 -2.05 15.78 -22.86
N SER A 78 -0.92 15.53 -22.18
CA SER A 78 0.40 15.80 -22.75
C SER A 78 0.69 14.84 -23.91
N ILE A 79 1.54 15.25 -24.85
CA ILE A 79 1.92 14.43 -26.01
C ILE A 79 2.45 13.06 -25.57
N GLY A 80 3.29 13.02 -24.53
CA GLY A 80 3.83 11.75 -24.00
C GLY A 80 2.73 10.82 -23.48
N MET A 81 1.71 11.37 -22.81
CA MET A 81 0.57 10.58 -22.36
C MET A 81 -0.31 10.11 -23.53
N CYS A 82 -0.51 10.95 -24.55
CA CYS A 82 -1.23 10.57 -25.76
C CYS A 82 -0.56 9.41 -26.50
N LEU A 83 0.77 9.45 -26.66
CA LEU A 83 1.53 8.37 -27.30
C LEU A 83 1.41 7.06 -26.52
N ALA A 84 1.62 7.10 -25.20
CA ALA A 84 1.48 5.92 -24.35
C ALA A 84 0.05 5.35 -24.37
N THR A 85 -0.97 6.22 -24.43
CA THR A 85 -2.38 5.82 -24.57
C THR A 85 -2.63 5.14 -25.91
N LEU A 86 -2.07 5.67 -27.01
CA LEU A 86 -2.21 5.12 -28.35
C LEU A 86 -1.59 3.72 -28.46
N ASP A 87 -0.40 3.53 -27.87
CA ASP A 87 0.28 2.24 -27.85
C ASP A 87 -0.55 1.17 -27.12
N GLU A 88 -1.09 1.51 -25.94
CA GLU A 88 -1.93 0.58 -25.18
C GLU A 88 -3.30 0.35 -25.86
N LEU A 89 -3.89 1.37 -26.49
CA LEU A 89 -5.11 1.22 -27.28
C LEU A 89 -4.91 0.26 -28.45
N SER A 90 -3.80 0.39 -29.19
CA SER A 90 -3.43 -0.51 -30.29
C SER A 90 -3.33 -1.96 -29.80
N TRP A 91 -2.72 -2.18 -28.64
CA TRP A 91 -2.64 -3.50 -28.02
C TRP A 91 -4.03 -4.04 -27.64
N ILE A 92 -4.88 -3.24 -27.00
CA ILE A 92 -6.25 -3.64 -26.61
C ILE A 92 -7.05 -4.05 -27.85
N VAL A 93 -7.02 -3.24 -28.91
CA VAL A 93 -7.73 -3.51 -30.17
C VAL A 93 -7.24 -4.81 -30.80
N GLY A 94 -5.91 -5.01 -30.87
CA GLY A 94 -5.33 -6.23 -31.43
C GLY A 94 -5.77 -7.48 -30.67
N ARG A 95 -5.68 -7.44 -29.34
CA ARG A 95 -6.08 -8.54 -28.46
C ARG A 95 -7.58 -8.83 -28.54
N GLU A 96 -8.41 -7.80 -28.48
CA GLU A 96 -9.87 -7.91 -28.54
C GLU A 96 -10.35 -8.50 -29.88
N THR A 97 -9.74 -8.05 -30.99
CA THR A 97 -10.02 -8.57 -32.33
C THR A 97 -9.72 -10.06 -32.42
N ASP A 98 -8.57 -10.47 -31.89
CA ASP A 98 -8.17 -11.87 -31.91
C ASP A 98 -9.08 -12.76 -31.05
N PHE A 99 -9.49 -12.29 -29.87
CA PHE A 99 -10.45 -13.04 -29.05
C PHE A 99 -11.82 -13.18 -29.70
N ARG A 100 -12.38 -12.11 -30.25
CA ARG A 100 -13.68 -12.19 -30.96
C ARG A 100 -13.63 -13.16 -32.13
N ARG A 101 -12.52 -13.17 -32.88
CA ARG A 101 -12.29 -14.14 -33.96
C ARG A 101 -12.31 -15.57 -33.44
N ARG A 102 -11.58 -15.86 -32.36
CA ARG A 102 -11.53 -17.21 -31.74
C ARG A 102 -12.90 -17.67 -31.24
N LEU A 103 -13.69 -16.78 -30.63
CA LEU A 103 -15.03 -17.10 -30.14
C LEU A 103 -16.01 -17.39 -31.28
N SER A 104 -15.97 -16.60 -32.35
CA SER A 104 -16.78 -16.83 -33.53
C SER A 104 -16.44 -18.19 -34.16
N ALA A 105 -15.15 -18.53 -34.26
CA ALA A 105 -14.69 -19.84 -34.73
C ALA A 105 -15.11 -21.00 -33.80
N ALA A 106 -15.27 -20.73 -32.50
CA ALA A 106 -15.77 -21.69 -31.50
C ALA A 106 -17.31 -21.83 -31.49
N GLY A 107 -18.02 -21.14 -32.40
CA GLY A 107 -19.48 -21.26 -32.54
C GLY A 107 -20.31 -20.32 -31.65
N VAL A 108 -19.68 -19.34 -31.00
CA VAL A 108 -20.42 -18.29 -30.27
C VAL A 108 -20.99 -17.30 -31.28
N GLN A 109 -22.32 -17.30 -31.46
CA GLN A 109 -23.01 -16.47 -32.46
C GLN A 109 -23.88 -15.38 -31.84
N ALA A 110 -24.35 -15.58 -30.60
CA ALA A 110 -25.16 -14.58 -29.89
C ALA A 110 -24.27 -13.50 -29.27
N SER A 111 -24.64 -12.24 -29.45
CA SER A 111 -23.99 -11.09 -28.80
C SER A 111 -25.04 -10.11 -28.28
N VAL A 112 -24.74 -9.48 -27.15
CA VAL A 112 -25.59 -8.47 -26.52
C VAL A 112 -24.69 -7.30 -26.14
N TYR A 113 -25.15 -6.08 -26.42
CA TYR A 113 -24.45 -4.88 -25.97
C TYR A 113 -24.62 -4.70 -24.46
N CYS A 114 -23.53 -4.38 -23.77
CA CYS A 114 -23.49 -4.21 -22.33
C CYS A 114 -22.64 -2.99 -21.98
N ARG A 115 -23.20 -2.08 -21.17
CA ARG A 115 -22.49 -0.92 -20.62
C ARG A 115 -21.83 -1.32 -19.32
N PHE A 116 -20.60 -1.81 -19.42
CA PHE A 116 -19.86 -2.32 -18.27
C PHE A 116 -19.62 -1.24 -17.22
N GLU A 117 -19.49 0.02 -17.60
CA GLU A 117 -19.29 1.16 -16.69
C GLU A 117 -20.46 1.42 -15.73
N ASP A 118 -21.66 0.94 -16.07
CA ASP A 118 -22.85 1.09 -15.21
C ASP A 118 -22.98 -0.07 -14.20
N ILE A 119 -22.12 -1.10 -14.30
CA ILE A 119 -22.16 -2.30 -13.46
C ILE A 119 -21.09 -2.18 -12.36
N PRO A 120 -21.40 -2.51 -11.08
CA PRO A 120 -20.41 -2.54 -10.02
C PRO A 120 -19.24 -3.49 -10.32
N ASP A 121 -18.02 -3.14 -9.91
CA ASP A 121 -16.79 -3.91 -10.18
C ASP A 121 -16.87 -5.38 -9.73
N ASP A 122 -17.54 -5.64 -8.60
CA ASP A 122 -17.74 -6.99 -8.06
C ASP A 122 -18.62 -7.86 -8.97
N GLU A 123 -19.56 -7.26 -9.69
CA GLU A 123 -20.52 -7.93 -10.58
C GLU A 123 -20.00 -8.10 -12.01
N ARG A 124 -19.10 -7.20 -12.45
CA ARG A 124 -18.40 -7.30 -13.75
C ARG A 124 -17.01 -7.91 -13.67
N SER A 125 -16.69 -8.57 -12.56
CA SER A 125 -15.43 -9.30 -12.38
C SER A 125 -15.49 -10.69 -13.00
N CYS A 126 -14.50 -10.99 -13.82
CA CYS A 126 -14.34 -12.28 -14.47
C CYS A 126 -14.46 -13.47 -13.49
N ALA A 127 -15.20 -14.49 -13.91
CA ALA A 127 -15.33 -15.73 -13.17
C ALA A 127 -13.96 -16.38 -12.86
N VAL A 128 -13.10 -16.67 -13.83
CA VAL A 128 -11.87 -17.43 -13.52
C VAL A 128 -10.77 -16.55 -12.90
N CYS A 129 -10.31 -15.53 -13.63
CA CYS A 129 -9.09 -14.79 -13.30
C CYS A 129 -9.29 -13.50 -12.49
N ARG A 130 -10.53 -13.17 -12.08
CA ARG A 130 -10.86 -11.97 -11.29
C ARG A 130 -10.54 -10.61 -11.96
N THR A 131 -10.26 -10.58 -13.26
CA THR A 131 -10.12 -9.34 -14.03
C THR A 131 -11.46 -8.61 -14.17
N THR A 132 -11.51 -7.32 -13.86
CA THR A 132 -12.69 -6.46 -14.10
C THR A 132 -12.90 -6.28 -15.61
N LEU A 133 -14.05 -6.69 -16.12
CA LEU A 133 -14.37 -6.68 -17.55
C LEU A 133 -14.79 -5.29 -18.01
N PHE A 134 -14.40 -4.93 -19.25
CA PHE A 134 -14.82 -3.66 -19.87
C PHE A 134 -15.08 -3.77 -21.38
N CYS A 135 -14.11 -4.22 -22.18
CA CYS A 135 -14.31 -4.28 -23.64
C CYS A 135 -15.26 -5.41 -24.10
N SER A 136 -15.18 -6.57 -23.45
CA SER A 136 -16.07 -7.71 -23.69
C SER A 136 -16.05 -8.73 -22.57
N GLY A 137 -17.09 -9.56 -22.53
CA GLY A 137 -17.22 -10.73 -21.67
C GLY A 137 -18.13 -11.76 -22.32
N LEU A 138 -17.99 -13.03 -21.94
CA LEU A 138 -18.94 -14.08 -22.32
C LEU A 138 -19.98 -14.24 -21.23
N CYS A 139 -21.26 -14.31 -21.57
CA CYS A 139 -22.31 -14.65 -20.61
C CYS A 139 -22.90 -16.00 -20.98
N CYS A 140 -23.00 -16.92 -20.02
CA CYS A 140 -23.73 -18.18 -20.22
C CYS A 140 -25.21 -17.97 -19.88
N GLN A 141 -26.12 -18.66 -20.58
CA GLN A 141 -27.56 -18.61 -20.31
C GLN A 141 -27.96 -19.19 -18.94
N HIS A 142 -27.04 -19.88 -18.24
CA HIS A 142 -27.22 -20.30 -16.86
C HIS A 142 -26.94 -19.11 -15.92
N GLU A 143 -28.01 -18.53 -15.38
CA GLU A 143 -28.01 -17.45 -14.36
C GLU A 143 -27.30 -16.13 -14.71
N GLY A 144 -27.01 -15.84 -15.98
CA GLY A 144 -26.61 -14.49 -16.42
C GLY A 144 -25.19 -14.04 -16.00
N ARG A 145 -24.27 -14.96 -15.71
CA ARG A 145 -22.93 -14.62 -15.22
C ARG A 145 -21.87 -14.47 -16.32
N MET A 146 -21.00 -13.49 -16.14
CA MET A 146 -19.91 -13.13 -17.07
C MET A 146 -18.62 -13.95 -16.82
N ILE A 147 -18.26 -14.78 -17.78
CA ILE A 147 -17.06 -15.63 -17.87
C ILE A 147 -16.07 -14.93 -18.84
N PRO A 148 -14.75 -15.02 -18.61
CA PRO A 148 -13.77 -14.41 -19.51
C PRO A 148 -13.72 -15.12 -20.87
N LEU A 149 -13.22 -14.42 -21.89
CA LEU A 149 -12.91 -14.97 -23.22
C LEU A 149 -11.79 -16.04 -23.23
N HIS A 150 -11.16 -16.34 -22.09
CA HIS A 150 -10.05 -17.27 -21.95
C HIS A 150 -10.40 -18.67 -21.44
N ALA A 151 -11.66 -18.93 -21.06
CA ALA A 151 -12.03 -20.22 -20.48
C ALA A 151 -12.11 -21.32 -21.56
N ARG A 152 -11.14 -22.24 -21.55
CA ARG A 152 -11.29 -23.56 -22.18
C ARG A 152 -12.04 -24.47 -21.21
N GLY A 153 -13.24 -24.95 -21.57
CA GLY A 153 -13.94 -26.02 -20.86
C GLY A 153 -15.47 -25.85 -20.79
N PRO A 154 -16.23 -26.95 -20.61
CA PRO A 154 -17.68 -26.91 -20.43
C PRO A 154 -18.09 -26.25 -19.10
N CYS A 155 -19.33 -25.75 -19.03
CA CYS A 155 -19.90 -25.11 -17.84
C CYS A 155 -19.87 -26.04 -16.61
N PRO A 156 -19.24 -25.66 -15.49
CA PRO A 156 -19.06 -26.54 -14.32
C PRO A 156 -20.34 -26.78 -13.48
N TYR A 157 -21.51 -26.28 -13.89
CA TYR A 157 -22.71 -26.17 -13.04
C TYR A 157 -23.83 -27.21 -13.28
N SER A 158 -23.55 -28.37 -13.89
CA SER A 158 -24.54 -29.43 -14.11
C SER A 158 -24.70 -30.40 -12.91
N ILE A 159 -24.88 -29.89 -11.68
CA ILE A 159 -24.98 -30.71 -10.46
C ILE A 159 -26.38 -30.56 -9.82
N ASN A 160 -27.11 -31.67 -9.64
CA ASN A 160 -28.40 -31.69 -8.94
C ASN A 160 -28.22 -31.71 -7.41
N LEU A 161 -28.90 -30.82 -6.69
CA LEU A 161 -28.79 -30.66 -5.23
C LEU A 161 -30.04 -31.11 -4.45
N PRO A 162 -29.88 -31.57 -3.18
CA PRO A 162 -31.00 -31.90 -2.30
C PRO A 162 -31.90 -30.69 -1.98
N GLN A 163 -33.21 -30.91 -1.80
CA GLN A 163 -34.21 -29.85 -1.54
C GLN A 163 -34.02 -29.06 -0.22
N GLN A 164 -33.21 -29.56 0.71
CA GLN A 164 -32.96 -28.94 2.01
C GLN A 164 -31.92 -27.81 1.94
N CYS A 165 -31.15 -27.76 0.84
CA CYS A 165 -30.17 -26.73 0.57
C CYS A 165 -30.89 -25.43 0.15
N ILE A 166 -30.71 -24.37 0.93
CA ILE A 166 -31.24 -23.02 0.68
C ILE A 166 -30.09 -22.02 0.55
N GLN A 167 -30.36 -20.84 0.01
CA GLN A 167 -29.34 -19.82 -0.31
C GLN A 167 -28.13 -20.43 -1.03
N VAL A 168 -28.42 -21.24 -2.06
CA VAL A 168 -27.40 -21.91 -2.85
C VAL A 168 -26.68 -20.86 -3.68
N VAL A 169 -25.39 -20.70 -3.44
CA VAL A 169 -24.48 -19.83 -4.16
C VAL A 169 -23.38 -20.67 -4.77
N PHE A 170 -23.43 -20.75 -6.09
CA PHE A 170 -22.39 -21.35 -6.90
C PHE A 170 -21.19 -20.41 -7.03
N ASN A 171 -20.01 -20.83 -6.60
CA ASN A 171 -18.73 -20.16 -6.82
C ASN A 171 -17.87 -20.98 -7.80
N LYS A 172 -16.92 -20.31 -8.45
CA LYS A 172 -16.09 -20.82 -9.57
C LYS A 172 -15.46 -22.21 -9.37
N ALA A 173 -15.21 -22.62 -8.11
CA ALA A 173 -14.64 -23.91 -7.74
C ALA A 173 -15.36 -24.57 -6.54
N SER A 174 -16.41 -23.96 -6.01
CA SER A 174 -17.09 -24.43 -4.79
C SER A 174 -18.57 -24.13 -4.84
N LEU A 175 -19.36 -25.04 -4.30
CA LEU A 175 -20.78 -24.90 -4.16
C LEU A 175 -21.08 -24.59 -2.70
N THR A 176 -21.50 -23.36 -2.42
CA THR A 176 -21.89 -22.95 -1.08
C THR A 176 -23.41 -23.02 -0.98
N PHE A 177 -23.92 -23.63 0.06
CA PHE A 177 -25.33 -23.62 0.39
C PHE A 177 -25.45 -23.61 1.90
N THR A 178 -26.61 -23.21 2.40
CA THR A 178 -26.93 -23.32 3.82
C THR A 178 -28.20 -24.13 4.01
N THR A 179 -28.51 -24.48 5.25
CA THR A 179 -29.80 -25.07 5.63
C THR A 179 -30.41 -24.23 6.74
N ARG A 180 -31.73 -24.35 6.97
CA ARG A 180 -32.39 -23.62 8.06
C ARG A 180 -31.77 -23.93 9.42
N ASP A 181 -31.32 -25.16 9.63
CA ASP A 181 -30.66 -25.56 10.87
C ASP A 181 -29.26 -24.96 10.96
N LEU A 182 -28.51 -24.92 9.85
CA LEU A 182 -27.19 -24.27 9.81
C LEU A 182 -27.29 -22.78 10.14
N ILE A 183 -28.31 -22.07 9.62
CA ILE A 183 -28.56 -20.66 9.94
C ILE A 183 -28.80 -20.50 11.45
N LYS A 184 -29.69 -21.32 12.04
CA LYS A 184 -29.95 -21.28 13.50
C LYS A 184 -28.69 -21.53 14.34
N TYR A 185 -27.83 -22.45 13.91
CA TYR A 185 -26.55 -22.69 14.58
C TYR A 185 -25.61 -21.50 14.44
N ASN A 186 -25.55 -20.89 13.25
CA ASN A 186 -24.71 -19.73 12.99
C ASN A 186 -25.15 -18.52 13.82
N ASP A 187 -26.47 -18.28 13.94
CA ASP A 187 -27.02 -17.21 14.78
C ASP A 187 -26.66 -17.41 16.26
N ARG A 188 -26.77 -18.65 16.77
CA ARG A 188 -26.36 -18.98 18.15
C ARG A 188 -24.86 -18.82 18.37
N LEU A 189 -24.05 -19.13 17.36
CA LEU A 189 -22.60 -18.98 17.41
C LEU A 189 -22.21 -17.50 17.44
N LEU A 190 -22.79 -16.67 16.57
CA LEU A 190 -22.58 -15.22 16.56
C LEU A 190 -23.03 -14.57 17.87
N GLN A 191 -24.15 -15.02 18.45
CA GLN A 191 -24.58 -14.55 19.77
C GLN A 191 -23.56 -14.90 20.86
N SER A 192 -23.06 -16.14 20.85
CA SER A 192 -22.06 -16.60 21.82
C SER A 192 -20.73 -15.85 21.66
N GLU A 193 -20.30 -15.58 20.42
CA GLU A 193 -19.10 -14.79 20.13
C GLU A 193 -19.23 -13.36 20.66
N ASN A 194 -20.37 -12.70 20.44
CA ASN A 194 -20.62 -11.37 20.97
C ASN A 194 -20.61 -11.35 22.51
N GLU A 195 -21.20 -12.36 23.16
CA GLU A 195 -21.16 -12.48 24.62
C GLU A 195 -19.73 -12.65 25.15
N ILE A 196 -18.91 -13.46 24.47
CA ILE A 196 -17.49 -13.64 24.81
C ILE A 196 -16.74 -12.31 24.66
N LEU A 197 -16.95 -11.59 23.56
CA LEU A 197 -16.27 -10.33 23.29
C LEU A 197 -16.67 -9.26 24.31
N GLN A 198 -17.94 -9.18 24.69
CA GLN A 198 -18.41 -8.29 25.75
C GLN A 198 -17.76 -8.64 27.10
N LYS A 199 -17.71 -9.92 27.48
CA LYS A 199 -17.05 -10.35 28.72
C LYS A 199 -15.55 -10.05 28.69
N SER A 200 -14.89 -10.28 27.56
CA SER A 200 -13.47 -9.98 27.38
C SER A 200 -13.20 -8.48 27.53
N ASN A 201 -14.02 -7.63 26.91
CA ASN A 201 -13.89 -6.19 27.03
C ASN A 201 -14.07 -5.73 28.48
N LEU A 202 -15.02 -6.29 29.22
CA LEU A 202 -15.18 -5.97 30.65
C LEU A 202 -13.92 -6.31 31.46
N VAL A 203 -13.32 -7.47 31.21
CA VAL A 203 -12.06 -7.87 31.89
C VAL A 203 -10.90 -6.96 31.48
N LEU A 204 -10.79 -6.63 30.20
CA LEU A 204 -9.75 -5.73 29.67
C LEU A 204 -9.92 -4.31 30.22
N ASP A 205 -11.13 -3.78 30.28
CA ASP A 205 -11.41 -2.45 30.83
C ASP A 205 -11.05 -2.39 32.32
N GLN A 206 -11.37 -3.44 33.07
CA GLN A 206 -10.95 -3.57 34.48
C GLN A 206 -9.42 -3.60 34.61
N LEU A 207 -8.74 -4.38 33.76
CA LEU A 207 -7.28 -4.45 33.75
C LEU A 207 -6.65 -3.11 33.37
N ILE A 208 -7.13 -2.44 32.32
CA ILE A 208 -6.66 -1.13 31.89
C ILE A 208 -6.89 -0.11 32.99
N ALA A 209 -8.04 -0.12 33.66
CA ALA A 209 -8.31 0.75 34.80
C ALA A 209 -7.30 0.51 35.92
N SER A 210 -6.99 -0.75 36.25
CA SER A 210 -5.99 -1.09 37.27
C SER A 210 -4.57 -0.63 36.88
N ILE A 211 -4.17 -0.77 35.61
CA ILE A 211 -2.85 -0.35 35.13
C ILE A 211 -2.74 1.17 35.06
N ARG A 212 -3.83 1.88 34.71
CA ARG A 212 -3.85 3.35 34.61
C ARG A 212 -3.38 4.04 35.88
N GLU A 213 -3.66 3.46 37.04
CA GLU A 213 -3.18 3.98 38.33
C GLU A 213 -1.65 3.99 38.44
N TYR A 214 -0.98 3.05 37.76
CA TYR A 214 0.49 2.91 37.76
C TYR A 214 1.17 3.63 36.61
N ILE A 215 0.43 4.13 35.61
CA ILE A 215 1.00 4.83 34.44
C ILE A 215 1.96 5.96 34.84
N PRO A 216 1.64 6.86 35.79
CA PRO A 216 2.56 7.91 36.20
C PRO A 216 3.88 7.38 36.77
N ALA A 217 3.82 6.30 37.56
CA ALA A 217 5.00 5.65 38.11
C ALA A 217 5.84 4.99 37.01
N LEU A 218 5.20 4.32 36.05
CA LEU A 218 5.88 3.71 34.90
C LEU A 218 6.58 4.75 34.02
N TYR A 219 5.93 5.88 33.72
CA TYR A 219 6.56 6.98 32.99
C TYR A 219 7.77 7.55 33.73
N LYS A 220 7.64 7.75 35.05
CA LYS A 220 8.75 8.22 35.88
C LYS A 220 9.90 7.21 35.90
N CYS A 221 9.61 5.91 35.99
CA CYS A 221 10.62 4.87 35.87
C CYS A 221 11.30 4.88 34.50
N ALA A 222 10.54 5.01 33.42
CA ALA A 222 11.09 5.09 32.07
C ALA A 222 11.99 6.31 31.87
N GLU A 223 11.59 7.48 32.39
CA GLU A 223 12.40 8.70 32.40
C GLU A 223 13.70 8.52 33.22
N LEU A 224 13.61 7.90 34.40
CA LEU A 224 14.79 7.65 35.22
C LEU A 224 15.76 6.66 34.55
N VAL A 225 15.24 5.59 33.93
CA VAL A 225 16.05 4.61 33.22
C VAL A 225 16.71 5.24 31.99
N SER A 226 15.98 6.03 31.20
CA SER A 226 16.54 6.69 30.02
C SER A 226 17.59 7.74 30.40
N LEU A 227 17.35 8.50 31.46
CA LEU A 227 18.31 9.48 31.97
C LEU A 227 19.57 8.79 32.53
N PHE A 228 19.40 7.66 33.22
CA PHE A 228 20.50 6.85 33.71
C PHE A 228 21.33 6.27 32.56
N ASP A 229 20.68 5.70 31.54
CA ASP A 229 21.34 5.18 30.34
C ASP A 229 22.12 6.29 29.61
N TYR A 230 21.51 7.46 29.44
CA TYR A 230 22.16 8.63 28.88
C TYR A 230 23.41 9.04 29.68
N TYR A 231 23.31 9.20 31.00
CA TYR A 231 24.46 9.59 31.81
C TYR A 231 25.55 8.51 31.84
N ALA A 232 25.19 7.23 31.90
CA ALA A 232 26.14 6.12 31.86
C ALA A 232 26.87 6.07 30.52
N ALA A 233 26.14 6.19 29.41
CA ALA A 233 26.70 6.25 28.06
C ALA A 233 27.60 7.48 27.88
N LEU A 234 27.16 8.65 28.34
CA LEU A 234 27.93 9.89 28.27
C LEU A 234 29.21 9.80 29.11
N ALA A 235 29.13 9.30 30.35
CA ALA A 235 30.30 9.12 31.21
C ALA A 235 31.30 8.12 30.61
N CYS A 236 30.81 7.00 30.07
CA CYS A 236 31.64 6.03 29.37
C CYS A 236 32.33 6.66 28.15
N TYR A 237 31.60 7.44 27.35
CA TYR A 237 32.15 8.11 26.17
C TYR A 237 33.21 9.17 26.54
N CYS A 238 32.90 10.07 27.47
CA CYS A 238 33.83 11.10 27.95
C CYS A 238 35.09 10.53 28.62
N SER A 239 35.05 9.29 29.14
CA SER A 239 36.22 8.61 29.70
C SER A 239 37.20 8.09 28.64
N ARG A 240 36.72 7.88 27.41
CA ARG A 240 37.49 7.28 26.30
C ARG A 240 37.89 8.29 25.23
N VAL A 241 37.13 9.35 25.08
CA VAL A 241 37.30 10.38 24.04
C VAL A 241 37.55 11.72 24.71
N GLN A 242 38.47 12.52 24.18
CA GLN A 242 38.67 13.89 24.64
C GLN A 242 37.45 14.76 24.27
N THR A 243 36.66 15.10 25.27
CA THR A 243 35.47 15.95 25.14
C THR A 243 35.68 17.30 25.82
N VAL A 244 35.07 18.35 25.27
CA VAL A 244 35.04 19.68 25.89
C VAL A 244 33.67 19.90 26.54
N ARG A 245 33.65 20.34 27.80
CA ARG A 245 32.41 20.65 28.51
C ARG A 245 31.76 21.90 27.89
N PRO A 246 30.46 21.85 27.50
CA PRO A 246 29.80 23.01 26.92
C PRO A 246 29.56 24.11 27.96
N SER A 247 29.62 25.36 27.52
CA SER A 247 29.13 26.54 28.24
C SER A 247 27.89 27.07 27.54
N PHE A 248 26.86 27.43 28.32
CA PHE A 248 25.60 27.94 27.78
C PHE A 248 25.61 29.47 27.83
N GLY A 249 25.38 30.09 26.68
CA GLY A 249 25.36 31.54 26.49
C GLY A 249 24.31 31.98 25.47
N LYS A 250 24.37 33.25 25.05
CA LYS A 250 23.45 33.83 24.04
C LYS A 250 23.82 33.49 22.60
N GLU A 251 24.97 32.85 22.41
CA GLU A 251 25.58 32.56 21.11
C GLU A 251 25.98 31.09 21.08
N LEU A 252 25.90 30.48 19.90
CA LEU A 252 26.38 29.14 19.64
C LEU A 252 27.77 29.25 18.99
N SER A 253 28.77 28.67 19.61
CA SER A 253 30.12 28.53 19.05
C SER A 253 30.60 27.11 19.24
N ILE A 254 30.80 26.40 18.12
CA ILE A 254 31.32 25.04 18.08
C ILE A 254 32.57 25.08 17.21
N VAL A 255 33.70 24.68 17.78
CA VAL A 255 34.98 24.58 17.07
C VAL A 255 35.34 23.11 16.92
N GLN A 256 35.66 22.70 15.70
CA GLN A 256 35.98 21.32 15.32
C GLN A 256 34.87 20.32 15.72
N GLY A 257 33.61 20.74 15.57
CA GLY A 257 32.42 19.95 15.85
C GLY A 257 32.28 18.75 14.92
N ARG A 258 31.97 17.59 15.50
CA ARG A 258 31.66 16.34 14.79
C ARG A 258 30.74 15.48 15.65
N HIS A 259 30.01 14.57 15.02
CA HIS A 259 29.09 13.69 15.75
C HIS A 259 29.87 12.63 16.55
N PRO A 260 29.51 12.34 17.82
CA PRO A 260 30.21 11.36 18.68
C PRO A 260 30.42 9.97 18.06
N ILE A 261 29.46 9.51 17.23
CA ILE A 261 29.58 8.24 16.49
C ILE A 261 30.78 8.19 15.53
N LEU A 262 31.24 9.36 15.07
CA LEU A 262 32.33 9.46 14.10
C LEU A 262 33.70 9.31 14.76
N ASP A 263 33.82 9.38 16.09
CA ASP A 263 35.11 9.16 16.78
C ASP A 263 35.62 7.71 16.66
N TYR A 264 34.76 6.77 16.22
CA TYR A 264 35.16 5.40 15.87
C TYR A 264 35.77 5.29 14.47
N ARG A 265 35.76 6.37 13.67
CA ARG A 265 36.33 6.45 12.32
C ARG A 265 37.56 7.35 12.29
N LYS A 266 38.54 7.01 11.44
CA LYS A 266 39.82 7.73 11.35
C LYS A 266 39.79 8.89 10.33
N ASP A 267 38.75 8.99 9.51
CA ASP A 267 38.65 9.83 8.30
C ASP A 267 37.58 10.92 8.40
N VAL A 268 37.51 11.62 9.54
CA VAL A 268 36.45 12.60 9.82
C VAL A 268 36.98 14.02 9.69
N VAL A 269 36.33 14.84 8.85
CA VAL A 269 36.60 16.28 8.75
C VAL A 269 35.64 17.03 9.69
N PRO A 270 36.12 17.60 10.80
CA PRO A 270 35.27 18.35 11.73
C PRO A 270 34.95 19.76 11.23
N ASN A 271 33.78 20.29 11.63
CA ASN A 271 33.28 21.58 11.17
C ASN A 271 33.21 22.60 12.31
N ASN A 272 33.52 23.86 12.01
CA ASN A 272 33.24 24.97 12.91
C ASN A 272 31.82 25.49 12.64
N THR A 273 31.09 25.86 13.68
CA THR A 273 29.73 26.42 13.57
C THR A 273 29.59 27.58 14.54
N PHE A 274 29.24 28.76 14.03
CA PHE A 274 28.97 29.95 14.83
C PHE A 274 27.59 30.50 14.50
N ALA A 275 26.80 30.85 15.51
CA ALA A 275 25.52 31.52 15.34
C ALA A 275 25.25 32.50 16.49
N SER A 276 24.97 33.76 16.14
CA SER A 276 24.56 34.82 17.05
C SER A 276 23.36 35.56 16.48
N HIS A 277 22.42 35.99 17.34
CA HIS A 277 21.23 36.73 16.93
C HIS A 277 21.55 38.06 16.22
N ALA A 278 22.74 38.63 16.44
CA ALA A 278 23.17 39.88 15.80
C ALA A 278 23.72 39.69 14.37
N GLU A 279 24.26 38.50 14.05
CA GLU A 279 25.06 38.29 12.83
C GLU A 279 24.50 37.24 11.88
N SER A 280 23.59 36.35 12.32
CA SER A 280 23.10 35.25 11.48
C SER A 280 21.63 34.94 11.70
N ARG A 281 20.80 35.26 10.70
CA ARG A 281 19.38 34.84 10.59
C ARG A 281 19.15 33.70 9.58
N PHE A 282 20.22 33.27 8.91
CA PHE A 282 20.20 32.32 7.81
C PHE A 282 21.57 31.65 7.72
N ALA A 283 21.62 30.32 7.65
CA ALA A 283 22.86 29.55 7.55
C ALA A 283 22.75 28.53 6.42
N VAL A 284 23.78 28.45 5.56
CA VAL A 284 23.89 27.51 4.44
C VAL A 284 24.98 26.50 4.76
N ILE A 285 24.64 25.21 4.83
CA ILE A 285 25.59 24.15 5.14
C ILE A 285 25.77 23.28 3.88
N ALA A 286 27.01 23.15 3.41
CA ALA A 286 27.36 22.32 2.26
C ALA A 286 28.22 21.12 2.71
N GLY A 287 27.81 19.90 2.34
CA GLY A 287 28.52 18.65 2.67
C GLY A 287 27.87 17.42 2.03
N PRO A 288 28.58 16.28 1.94
CA PRO A 288 28.07 15.05 1.32
C PRO A 288 26.96 14.42 2.14
N ASN A 289 25.78 14.27 1.52
CA ASN A 289 24.53 13.83 2.13
C ASN A 289 24.05 12.51 1.48
N MET A 290 23.85 11.44 2.25
CA MET A 290 23.39 10.13 1.74
C MET A 290 21.86 10.01 1.55
N ALA A 291 21.09 11.08 1.84
CA ALA A 291 19.62 11.16 1.66
C ALA A 291 19.17 11.89 0.37
N GLY A 292 20.11 12.41 -0.43
CA GLY A 292 19.89 12.79 -1.83
C GLY A 292 19.03 14.03 -2.13
N LYS A 293 18.81 14.98 -1.20
CA LYS A 293 18.15 16.28 -1.49
C LYS A 293 18.74 17.46 -0.69
N SER A 294 18.50 18.68 -1.18
CA SER A 294 18.69 19.96 -0.47
C SER A 294 17.38 20.37 0.24
N THR A 295 17.47 20.94 1.45
CA THR A 295 16.32 21.26 2.32
C THR A 295 16.28 22.76 2.69
N TYR A 296 15.08 23.38 2.64
CA TYR A 296 14.81 24.73 3.15
C TYR A 296 13.81 24.64 4.31
N MET A 297 14.15 25.18 5.49
CA MET A 297 13.32 25.19 6.70
C MET A 297 13.30 26.59 7.34
N VAL A 298 12.10 27.07 7.67
CA VAL A 298 11.84 28.27 8.48
C VAL A 298 10.96 27.83 9.64
N ILE A 299 11.27 28.33 10.84
CA ILE A 299 10.43 28.18 12.05
C ILE A 299 9.41 29.31 12.06
#